data_AF-A0A135WRL7-F1
#
_entry.id   AF-A0A135WRL7-F1
#
_cell.length_a   1.000
_cell.length_b   1.000
_cell.length_c   1.000
_cell.angle_alpha   90.00
_cell.angle_beta   90.00
_cell.angle_gamma   90.00
#
_symmetry.space_group_name_H-M   'P 1'
#
loop_
_entity.id
_entity.type
_entity.pdbx_description
1 polymer ?
#
loop_
_entity_poly.entity_id
_entity_poly.type
_entity_poly.pdbx_seq_one_letter_code
_entity_poly.pdbx_strand_id
1 'polypeptide(L)' 'MLTRIKDVYLYILDNGTVTTTKLVEEFGITHRTAQRDLHVLEYNELVTSPVRGKWTTTAKKVKI' A
#
# COMPACT_ATOMS: atom_id res chain seq x y z
N MET A 1 -18.49 -0.75 2.43
CA MET A 1 -17.40 -1.61 2.95
C MET A 1 -16.11 -1.12 2.34
N LEU A 2 -15.22 -0.49 3.12
CA LEU A 2 -13.86 -0.26 2.64
C LEU A 2 -13.21 -1.63 2.46
N THR A 3 -12.65 -1.86 1.28
CA THR A 3 -11.84 -3.05 1.03
C THR A 3 -10.49 -2.82 1.71
N ARG A 4 -9.91 -3.86 2.31
CA ARG A 4 -8.58 -3.83 2.93
C ARG A 4 -7.51 -3.13 2.07
N ILE A 5 -7.61 -3.26 0.75
CA ILE A 5 -6.71 -2.59 -0.22
C ILE A 5 -6.80 -1.05 -0.11
N LYS A 6 -8.01 -0.49 0.06
CA LYS A 6 -8.21 0.94 0.28
C LYS A 6 -7.60 1.38 1.61
N ASP A 7 -7.75 0.57 2.65
CA ASP A 7 -7.16 0.86 3.96
C ASP A 7 -5.63 0.84 3.90
N VAL A 8 -5.04 -0.12 3.18
CA VAL A 8 -3.59 -0.16 2.90
C VAL A 8 -3.14 1.09 2.16
N TYR A 9 -3.88 1.55 1.15
CA TYR A 9 -3.55 2.78 0.43
C TYR A 9 -3.58 4.01 1.35
N LEU A 10 -4.64 4.19 2.13
CA LEU A 10 -4.77 5.31 3.07
C LEU A 10 -3.66 5.29 4.12
N TYR A 11 -3.31 4.10 4.62
CA TYR A 11 -2.19 3.96 5.55
C TYR A 11 -0.86 4.41 4.95
N ILE A 12 -0.56 4.03 3.69
CA ILE A 12 0.64 4.48 2.99
C ILE A 12 0.59 6.00 2.76
N LEU A 13 -0.58 6.54 2.42
CA LEU A 13 -0.78 7.98 2.22
C LEU A 13 -0.49 8.77 3.50
N ASP A 14 -0.98 8.32 4.65
CA ASP A 14 -0.80 8.99 5.93
C ASP A 14 0.61 8.83 6.50
N ASN A 15 1.29 7.71 6.23
CA ASN A 15 2.65 7.44 6.71
C ASN A 15 3.77 7.84 5.72
N GLY A 16 3.42 8.21 4.48
CA GLY A 16 4.34 8.57 3.41
C GLY A 16 5.05 7.37 2.77
N THR A 17 6.06 6.81 3.45
CA THR A 17 6.81 5.64 2.95
C THR A 17 6.82 4.52 3.98
N VAL A 18 6.38 3.33 3.57
CA VAL A 18 6.26 2.16 4.45
C VAL A 18 6.97 0.95 3.88
N THR A 19 7.20 -0.07 4.71
CA THR A 19 7.72 -1.37 4.27
C THR A 19 6.61 -2.41 4.21
N THR A 20 6.81 -3.47 3.41
CA THR A 20 5.88 -4.61 3.40
C THR A 20 5.73 -5.25 4.79
N THR A 21 6.79 -5.28 5.61
CA THR A 21 6.74 -5.80 6.97
C THR A 21 5.82 -4.96 7.86
N LYS A 22 5.90 -3.62 7.76
CA LYS A 22 5.01 -2.73 8.54
C LYS A 22 3.54 -2.93 8.18
N LEU A 23 3.23 -3.17 6.91
CA LEU A 23 1.87 -3.51 6.47
C LEU A 23 1.39 -4.88 7.00
N VAL A 24 2.29 -5.85 7.08
CA VAL A 24 1.99 -7.17 7.65
C VAL A 24 1.63 -7.06 9.13
N GLU A 25 2.42 -6.30 9.89
CA GLU A 25 2.21 -6.05 11.32
C GLU A 25 0.92 -5.25 11.57
N GLU A 26 0.71 -4.15 10.84
CA GLU A 26 -0.44 -3.28 11.01
C GLU A 26 -1.77 -3.99 10.71
N PHE A 27 -1.83 -4.73 9.60
CA PHE A 27 -3.07 -5.33 9.12
C PHE A 27 -3.24 -6.78 9.57
N GLY A 28 -2.28 -7.36 10.30
CA GLY A 28 -2.32 -8.76 10.74
C GLY A 28 -2.40 -9.76 9.58
N ILE A 29 -1.79 -9.44 8.43
CA ILE A 29 -1.86 -10.23 7.19
C ILE A 29 -0.53 -10.88 6.84
N THR A 30 -0.55 -11.89 5.97
CA THR A 30 0.70 -12.49 5.48
C THR A 30 1.44 -11.57 4.50
N HIS A 31 2.76 -11.75 4.35
CA HIS A 31 3.56 -11.05 3.33
C HIS A 31 3.00 -11.22 1.91
N ARG A 32 2.52 -12.42 1.56
CA ARG A 32 1.89 -12.67 0.26
C ARG A 32 0.64 -11.83 0.07
N THR A 33 -0.19 -11.72 1.11
CA THR A 33 -1.43 -10.94 1.09
C THR A 33 -1.13 -9.44 0.97
N ALA A 34 -0.15 -8.92 1.73
CA ALA A 34 0.30 -7.54 1.61
C ALA A 34 0.85 -7.23 0.21
N GLN A 35 1.67 -8.12 -0.34
CA GLN A 35 2.23 -7.98 -1.69
C GLN A 35 1.15 -7.99 -2.78
N ARG A 36 0.11 -8.81 -2.65
CA ARG A 36 -1.01 -8.81 -3.61
C ARG A 36 -1.75 -7.48 -3.62
N ASP A 37 -1.97 -6.89 -2.45
CA ASP A 37 -2.62 -5.57 -2.35
C ASP A 37 -1.77 -4.47 -2.95
N LEU A 38 -0.49 -4.45 -2.59
CA LEU A 38 0.48 -3.54 -3.15
C LEU A 38 0.54 -3.65 -4.67
N HIS A 39 0.49 -4.87 -5.21
CA HIS A 39 0.49 -5.09 -6.65
C HIS A 39 -0.79 -4.55 -7.33
N VAL A 40 -1.96 -4.69 -6.70
CA VAL A 40 -3.20 -4.08 -7.21
C VAL A 40 -3.10 -2.56 -7.18
N LEU A 41 -2.59 -1.97 -6.10
CA LEU A 41 -2.41 -0.52 -5.99
C LEU A 41 -1.38 0.00 -7.01
N GLU A 42 -0.28 -0.72 -7.20
CA GLU A 42 0.77 -0.40 -8.17
C GLU A 42 0.26 -0.49 -9.60
N TYR A 43 -0.50 -1.54 -9.94
CA TYR A 43 -1.14 -1.68 -11.25
C TYR A 43 -2.10 -0.52 -11.57
N ASN A 44 -2.74 0.05 -10.54
CA ASN A 44 -3.59 1.23 -10.67
C ASN A 44 -2.84 2.56 -10.56
N GLU A 45 -1.50 2.52 -10.49
CA GLU A 45 -0.59 3.66 -10.36
C GLU A 45 -0.85 4.49 -9.10
N LEU A 46 -1.35 3.87 -8.03
CA LEU A 46 -1.66 4.53 -6.76
C LEU A 46 -0.46 4.52 -5.81
N VAL A 47 0.38 3.49 -5.90
CA VAL A 47 1.62 3.35 -5.13
C VAL A 47 2.77 2.99 -6.04
N THR A 48 3.99 3.25 -5.59
CA THR A 48 5.23 2.88 -6.27
C THR A 48 6.29 2.47 -5.26
N SER A 49 7.28 1.70 -5.70
CA SER A 49 8.39 1.22 -4.87
C SER A 49 9.70 1.94 -5.24
N PRO A 50 10.09 3.02 -4.53
CA PRO A 50 11.34 3.74 -4.83
C PRO A 50 12.58 2.88 -4.55
N VAL A 51 12.49 1.97 -3.57
CA VAL A 51 13.52 0.99 -3.22
C VAL A 51 12.83 -0.33 -2.91
N ARG A 52 13.43 -1.46 -3.29
CA ARG A 52 12.87 -2.79 -3.07
C ARG A 52 12.34 -2.96 -1.64
N GLY A 53 11.05 -3.27 -1.53
CA GLY A 53 10.38 -3.53 -0.24
C GLY A 53 9.89 -2.28 0.49
N LYS A 54 10.14 -1.07 -0.04
CA LYS A 54 9.56 0.19 0.42
C LYS A 54 8.51 0.67 -0.57
N TRP A 55 7.42 1.23 -0.08
CA TRP A 55 6.27 1.65 -0.86
C TRP A 55 5.85 3.05 -0.46
N THR A 56 5.55 3.89 -1.44
CA THR A 56 5.08 5.27 -1.28
C THR A 56 3.90 5.52 -2.23
N THR A 57 3.04 6.48 -1.93
CA THR A 57 1.98 6.90 -2.86
C THR A 57 2.55 7.65 -4.05
N THR A 58 1.83 7.63 -5.16
CA THR A 58 2.15 8.47 -6.33
C THR A 58 1.46 9.84 -6.22
N ALA A 59 1.77 10.76 -7.15
CA ALA A 59 1.10 12.06 -7.24
C ALA A 59 -0.30 12.00 -7.89
N LYS A 60 -0.82 10.80 -8.19
CA LYS A 60 -2.11 10.62 -8.85
C LYS A 60 -3.23 11.11 -7.93
N LYS A 61 -4.03 12.07 -8.41
CA LYS A 61 -5.18 12.58 -7.65
C LYS A 61 -6.28 11.52 -7.63
N VAL A 62 -6.64 11.07 -6.42
CA VAL A 62 -7.72 10.10 -6.19
C VAL A 62 -8.85 10.80 -5.44
N LYS A 63 -10.11 10.50 -5.78
CA LYS A 63 -11.25 10.88 -4.95
C LYS A 63 -11.31 9.90 -3.78
N ILE A 64 -11.04 10.38 -2.56
CA ILE A 64 -11.03 9.57 -1.34
C ILE A 64 -12.45 9.38 -0.81
#